data_AF-A0A365KZ43-F1
#
_entry.id   AF-A0A365KZ43-F1
#
_cell.length_a   1.000
_cell.length_b   1.000
_cell.length_c   1.000
_cell.angle_alpha   90.00
_cell.angle_beta   90.00
_cell.angle_gamma   90.00
#
_symmetry.space_group_name_H-M   'P 1'
#
loop_
_entity.id
_entity.type
_entity.pdbx_description
1 polymer ?
#
loop_
_entity_poly.entity_id
_entity_poly.type
_entity_poly.pdbx_seq_one_letter_code
_entity_poly.pdbx_strand_id
1 'polypeptide(L)' 'MVRRLIRTTKDNRKIIEGAASYKSEDLRYLNGLIADGRIRPVIDRIFPLEELSEAHRYGESGVKKGNVVVSNR' A
#
# COMPACT_ATOMS: atom_id res chain seq x y z
N MET A 1 -9.56 18.65 -1.20
CA MET A 1 -9.12 17.24 -1.35
C MET A 1 -10.28 16.46 -1.93
N VAL A 2 -10.20 15.99 -3.18
CA VAL A 2 -11.29 15.25 -3.83
C VAL A 2 -11.11 13.76 -3.53
N ARG A 3 -12.16 13.13 -3.00
CA ARG A 3 -12.24 11.66 -2.88
C ARG A 3 -13.19 11.16 -3.94
N ARG A 4 -12.76 10.19 -4.75
CA ARG A 4 -13.57 9.57 -5.79
C ARG A 4 -13.95 8.15 -5.36
N LEU A 5 -15.24 7.83 -5.47
CA LEU A 5 -15.72 6.46 -5.27
C LEU A 5 -15.74 5.74 -6.62
N ILE A 6 -15.00 4.65 -6.72
CA ILE A 6 -14.96 3.75 -7.89
C ILE A 6 -15.50 2.39 -7.45
N ARG A 7 -16.21 1.69 -8.35
CA ARG A 7 -16.63 0.30 -8.12
C ARG A 7 -15.80 -0.65 -8.99
N THR A 8 -15.35 -1.75 -8.40
CA THR A 8 -14.69 -2.81 -9.16
C THR A 8 -15.73 -3.59 -9.99
N THR A 9 -15.32 -4.01 -11.19
CA THR A 9 -16.16 -4.85 -12.07
C THR A 9 -16.20 -6.31 -11.61
N LYS A 10 -15.14 -6.78 -10.94
CA LYS A 10 -14.98 -8.19 -10.56
C LYS A 10 -15.84 -8.63 -9.38
N ASP A 11 -16.19 -7.72 -8.46
CA ASP A 11 -16.89 -8.05 -7.21
C ASP A 11 -17.64 -6.89 -6.56
N ASN A 12 -17.90 -5.81 -7.31
CA ASN A 12 -18.63 -4.63 -6.85
C ASN A 12 -18.07 -3.99 -5.56
N ARG A 13 -16.78 -4.23 -5.25
CA ARG A 13 -16.09 -3.58 -4.15
C ARG A 13 -15.98 -2.08 -4.42
N LYS A 14 -16.14 -1.30 -3.36
CA LYS A 14 -15.98 0.15 -3.36
C LYS A 14 -14.51 0.50 -3.12
N ILE A 15 -13.93 1.29 -4.01
CA ILE A 15 -12.60 1.88 -3.90
C ILE A 15 -12.78 3.37 -3.66
N ILE A 16 -12.14 3.90 -2.62
CA ILE A 16 -12.05 5.33 -2.39
C ILE A 16 -10.66 5.76 -2.86
N GLU A 17 -10.61 6.46 -3.99
CA GLU A 17 -9.40 7.04 -4.55
C GLU A 17 -9.23 8.47 -4.02
N GLY A 18 -8.00 8.81 -3.61
CA GLY A 18 -7.64 10.12 -3.10
C GLY A 18 -6.65 10.03 -1.94
N ALA A 19 -6.06 11.15 -1.57
CA ALA A 19 -5.16 11.22 -0.45
C ALA A 19 -5.89 10.96 0.88
N ALA A 20 -5.30 10.10 1.72
CA ALA A 20 -5.76 9.87 3.08
C ALA A 20 -5.36 11.04 4.00
N SER A 21 -6.07 11.20 5.13
CA SER A 21 -5.58 12.02 6.22
C SER A 21 -4.45 11.26 6.91
N TYR A 22 -3.23 11.79 6.90
CA TYR A 22 -2.08 11.15 7.56
C TYR A 22 -2.08 11.43 9.08
N LYS A 23 -3.23 11.22 9.73
CA LYS A 23 -3.37 11.39 11.19
C LYS A 23 -2.79 10.18 11.91
N SER A 24 -2.22 10.43 13.09
CA SER A 24 -1.62 9.34 13.89
C SER A 24 -2.67 8.35 14.39
N GLU A 25 -3.91 8.81 14.63
CA GLU A 25 -5.04 7.98 15.04
C GLU A 25 -5.40 6.95 13.95
N ASP A 26 -5.38 7.36 12.69
CA ASP A 26 -5.69 6.51 11.55
C ASP A 26 -4.63 5.40 11.40
N LEU A 27 -3.34 5.72 11.63
CA LEU A 27 -2.25 4.74 11.62
C LEU A 27 -2.38 3.72 12.75
N ARG A 28 -2.74 4.16 13.97
CA ARG A 28 -2.99 3.25 15.11
C ARG A 28 -4.16 2.31 14.83
N TYR A 29 -5.24 2.83 14.23
CA TYR A 29 -6.37 2.02 13.83
C TYR A 29 -5.99 0.97 12.77
N LEU A 30 -5.26 1.37 11.73
CA LEU A 30 -4.74 0.44 10.71
C LEU A 30 -3.85 -0.64 11.32
N ASN A 31 -2.98 -0.30 12.28
CA ASN A 31 -2.13 -1.27 12.95
C ASN A 31 -2.94 -2.34 13.70
N GLY A 32 -4.02 -1.95 14.37
CA GLY A 32 -4.94 -2.90 15.02
C GLY A 32 -5.58 -3.86 14.02
N LEU A 33 -6.06 -3.35 12.87
CA LEU A 33 -6.63 -4.20 11.83
C LEU A 33 -5.62 -5.19 11.21
N ILE A 34 -4.35 -4.80 11.13
CA ILE A 34 -3.27 -5.68 10.65
C ILE A 34 -2.97 -6.75 11.69
N ALA A 35 -2.85 -6.38 12.97
CA ALA A 35 -2.60 -7.31 14.06
C ALA A 35 -3.71 -8.36 14.18
N ASP A 36 -4.97 -7.96 13.97
CA ASP A 36 -6.14 -8.84 13.97
C ASP A 36 -6.27 -9.69 12.69
N GLY A 37 -5.35 -9.55 11.73
CA GLY A 37 -5.39 -10.24 10.44
C GLY A 37 -6.53 -9.81 9.50
N ARG A 38 -7.30 -8.78 9.88
CA ARG A 38 -8.44 -8.24 9.09
C ARG A 38 -7.97 -7.51 7.84
N ILE A 39 -6.77 -6.93 7.89
CA ILE A 39 -6.08 -6.36 6.74
C ILE A 39 -4.73 -7.07 6.60
N ARG A 40 -4.48 -7.65 5.43
CA ARG A 40 -3.17 -8.18 5.06
C ARG A 40 -2.57 -7.30 3.96
N PRO A 41 -1.48 -6.56 4.24
CA PRO A 41 -0.81 -5.79 3.19
C PRO A 41 -0.27 -6.75 2.12
N VAL A 42 -0.40 -6.35 0.86
CA VAL A 42 0.19 -7.09 -0.27
C VAL A 42 1.59 -6.52 -0.47
N ILE A 43 2.60 -7.32 -0.12
CA ILE A 43 4.00 -7.02 -0.44
C ILE A 43 4.29 -7.66 -1.79
N ASP A 44 4.70 -6.84 -2.74
CA ASP A 44 5.03 -7.32 -4.08
C ASP A 44 6.47 -7.84 -4.14
N ARG A 45 7.40 -7.03 -3.62
CA ARG A 45 8.82 -7.35 -3.60
C ARG A 45 9.50 -6.70 -2.40
N ILE A 46 10.55 -7.37 -1.92
CA ILE A 46 11.45 -6.88 -0.88
C ILE A 46 12.84 -6.73 -1.53
N PHE A 47 13.41 -5.54 -1.45
CA PHE A 47 14.78 -5.24 -1.87
C PHE A 47 15.67 -5.04 -0.64
N PRO A 48 16.94 -5.47 -0.67
CA PRO A 48 17.92 -5.06 0.32
C PRO A 48 18.25 -3.56 0.16
N LEU A 49 18.79 -2.93 1.21
CA LEU A 49 19.08 -1.50 1.22
C LEU A 49 20.09 -1.10 0.13
N GLU A 50 21.02 -2.00 -0.19
CA GLU A 50 22.03 -1.85 -1.23
C GLU A 50 21.40 -1.72 -2.63
N GLU A 51 20.18 -2.23 -2.81
CA GLU A 51 19.42 -2.19 -4.08
C GLU A 51 18.39 -1.06 -4.12
N LEU A 52 18.54 -0.01 -3.29
CA LEU A 52 17.58 1.11 -3.24
C LEU A 52 17.29 1.74 -4.61
N SER A 53 18.29 1.85 -5.48
CA SER A 53 18.12 2.38 -6.84
C SER A 53 17.18 1.49 -7.70
N GLU A 54 17.30 0.17 -7.57
CA GLU A 54 16.41 -0.78 -8.26
C GLU A 54 15.01 -0.78 -7.67
N ALA A 55 14.89 -0.64 -6.35
CA ALA A 55 13.60 -0.51 -5.68
C ALA A 55 12.80 0.69 -6.22
N HIS A 56 13.46 1.84 -6.41
CA HIS A 56 12.86 3.02 -7.04
C HIS A 56 12.45 2.78 -8.49
N ARG A 57 13.37 2.26 -9.33
CA ARG A 57 13.07 1.91 -10.73
C ARG A 57 11.86 0.99 -10.84
N TYR A 58 11.80 -0.03 -10.00
CA TYR A 58 10.68 -0.97 -9.98
C TYR A 58 9.37 -0.31 -9.52
N GLY A 59 9.42 0.53 -8.48
CA GLY A 59 8.25 1.25 -7.98
C GLY A 59 7.62 2.19 -9.02
N GLU A 60 8.45 2.82 -9.85
CA GLU A 60 8.04 3.77 -10.88
C GLU A 60 7.61 3.12 -12.19
N SER A 61 7.95 1.84 -12.41
CA SER A 61 7.62 1.09 -13.64
C SER A 61 6.12 0.91 -13.91
N GLY A 62 5.26 1.15 -12.92
CA GLY A 62 3.81 0.96 -13.01
C GLY A 62 3.35 -0.50 -12.99
N VAL A 63 4.27 -1.49 -12.93
CA VAL A 63 3.91 -2.92 -12.93
C VAL A 63 3.67 -3.51 -11.54
N LYS A 64 3.87 -2.71 -10.49
CA LYS A 64 3.77 -3.20 -9.11
C LYS A 64 2.34 -3.59 -8.74
N LYS A 65 2.17 -4.79 -8.17
CA LYS A 65 0.89 -5.35 -7.72
C LYS A 65 0.59 -5.04 -6.25
N GLY A 66 1.57 -4.55 -5.50
CA GLY A 66 1.49 -4.22 -4.08
C GLY A 66 2.51 -3.16 -3.67
N ASN A 67 2.83 -3.12 -2.38
CA ASN A 67 3.89 -2.25 -1.87
C ASN A 67 5.25 -2.92 -2.07
N VAL A 68 6.23 -2.08 -2.38
CA VAL A 68 7.65 -2.44 -2.42
C VAL A 68 8.24 -2.12 -1.06
N VAL A 69 8.99 -3.04 -0.48
CA VAL A 69 9.65 -2.87 0.83
C VAL A 69 11.16 -2.86 0.62
N VAL A 70 11.85 -1.93 1.29
CA VAL A 70 13.31 -1.95 1.40
C VAL A 70 13.68 -2.42 2.79
N SER A 71 14.59 -3.39 2.89
CA SER A 71 14.98 -4.05 4.13
C SER A 71 16.45 -3.79 4.46
N ASN A 72 16.74 -3.52 5.73
CA ASN A 72 18.08 -3.26 6.27
C ASN A 72 18.50 -4.36 7.26
N ARG A 73 18.22 -5.61 6.93
CA ARG A 73 18.50 -6.78 7.77
C ARG A 73 19.49 -7.70 7.07
#